data_AF-A0AA86VLU4-F1
#
_entry.id   AF-A0AA86VLU4-F1
#
_cell.length_a   1.000
_cell.length_b   1.000
_cell.length_c   1.000
_cell.angle_alpha   90.00
_cell.angle_beta   90.00
_cell.angle_gamma   90.00
#
_symmetry.space_group_name_H-M   'P 1'
#
loop_
_entity.id
_entity.type
_entity.pdbx_description
1 polymer ?
#
loop_
_entity_poly.entity_id
_entity_poly.type
_entity_poly.pdbx_seq_one_letter_code
_entity_poly.pdbx_strand_id
1 'polypeptide(L)'
;MASFSVEKFIGNGILKGLLQKLLEEGWDDVPTLKIMSSEEMDLLHMTQQQKRQFIRNRFKKDAIGIRSYVHDRSLMQYADKMEDCGKNLSELINLSTTDLSTQFEMKRGHTARFVNRRISDDSFKLHALAARRKSSIMMHRDDSIPKSFGSNSSNS
;
A
#
# COMPACT_ATOMS: atom_id res chain seq x y z
N MET A 1 -9.24 4.82 25.11
CA MET A 1 -9.93 5.33 23.92
C MET A 1 -9.44 6.74 23.62
N ALA A 2 -9.01 7.04 22.40
CA ALA A 2 -8.81 8.44 22.00
C ALA A 2 -10.21 9.04 21.74
N SER A 3 -10.72 9.87 22.65
CA SER A 3 -11.83 10.77 22.35
C SER A 3 -11.36 11.71 21.23
N PHE A 4 -11.98 11.60 20.07
CA PHE A 4 -11.72 12.52 18.97
C PHE A 4 -12.57 13.77 19.26
N SER A 5 -11.94 14.87 19.68
CA SER A 5 -12.67 16.12 19.85
C SER A 5 -12.95 16.76 18.49
N VAL A 6 -14.04 17.51 18.41
CA VAL A 6 -14.41 18.25 17.20
C VAL A 6 -13.33 19.28 16.85
N GLU A 7 -12.67 19.90 17.84
CA GLU A 7 -11.58 20.85 17.54
C GLU A 7 -10.41 20.17 16.83
N LYS A 8 -10.08 18.93 17.22
CA LYS A 8 -9.02 18.15 16.57
C LYS A 8 -9.43 17.70 15.16
N PHE A 9 -10.72 17.40 14.94
CA PHE A 9 -11.26 17.05 13.62
C PHE A 9 -11.24 18.25 12.66
N ILE A 10 -11.66 19.42 13.13
CA ILE A 10 -11.70 20.68 12.38
C ILE A 10 -10.28 21.20 12.11
N GLY A 11 -9.41 21.15 13.13
CA GLY A 11 -8.04 21.63 13.07
C GLY A 11 -7.92 23.16 12.99
N ASN A 12 -6.68 23.65 12.95
CA ASN A 12 -6.40 25.09 12.96
C ASN A 12 -6.45 25.76 11.56
N GLY A 13 -7.19 25.16 10.61
CA GLY A 13 -7.25 25.63 9.22
C GLY A 13 -8.44 26.55 8.92
N ILE A 14 -8.83 26.60 7.65
CA ILE A 14 -9.98 27.40 7.15
C ILE A 14 -11.34 27.01 7.74
N LEU A 15 -11.42 25.84 8.39
CA LEU A 15 -12.61 25.36 9.09
C LEU A 15 -12.69 25.88 10.54
N LYS A 16 -11.61 26.46 11.09
CA LYS A 16 -11.57 26.94 12.48
C LYS A 16 -12.67 27.99 12.75
N GLY A 17 -12.94 28.87 11.77
CA GLY A 17 -14.02 29.85 11.87
C GLY A 17 -15.43 29.26 11.83
N LEU A 18 -15.58 28.01 11.36
CA LEU A 18 -16.86 27.29 11.36
C LEU A 18 -17.10 26.49 12.64
N LEU A 19 -16.08 26.31 13.48
CA LEU A 19 -16.18 25.51 14.70
C LEU A 19 -17.31 25.98 15.61
N GLN A 20 -17.40 27.29 15.84
CA GLN A 20 -18.44 27.85 16.71
C GLN A 20 -19.85 27.58 16.15
N LYS A 21 -20.05 27.80 14.85
CA LYS A 21 -21.33 27.54 14.18
C LYS A 21 -21.73 26.06 14.24
N LEU A 22 -20.77 25.17 14.08
CA LEU A 22 -21.01 23.73 14.19
C LEU A 22 -21.49 23.35 15.60
N LEU A 23 -20.87 23.91 16.64
CA LEU A 23 -21.28 23.64 18.02
C LEU A 23 -22.65 24.25 18.35
N GLU A 24 -22.97 25.44 17.84
CA GLU A 24 -24.27 26.09 18.02
C GLU A 24 -25.41 25.29 17.37
N GLU A 25 -25.15 24.69 16.20
CA GLU A 25 -26.10 23.85 15.46
C GLU A 25 -26.12 22.38 15.97
N GLY A 26 -25.42 22.08 17.06
CA GLY A 26 -25.42 20.74 17.68
C GLY A 26 -24.53 19.69 17.01
N TRP A 27 -23.59 20.11 16.16
CA TRP A 27 -22.57 19.23 15.56
C TRP A 27 -21.33 19.10 16.47
N ASP A 28 -21.55 18.63 17.70
CA ASP A 28 -20.56 18.56 18.77
C ASP A 28 -19.85 17.19 18.88
N ASP A 29 -20.21 16.23 18.02
CA ASP A 29 -19.56 14.93 17.95
C ASP A 29 -19.01 14.57 16.55
N VAL A 30 -17.83 13.94 16.53
CA VAL A 30 -17.14 13.57 15.29
C VAL A 30 -17.88 12.51 14.45
N PRO A 31 -18.51 11.48 15.03
CA PRO A 31 -19.37 10.56 14.26
C PRO A 31 -20.46 11.26 13.44
N THR A 32 -21.17 12.23 14.02
CA THR A 32 -22.23 12.98 13.33
C THR A 32 -21.65 13.88 12.23
N LEU A 33 -20.52 14.56 12.49
CA LEU A 33 -19.77 15.30 11.46
C LEU A 33 -19.34 14.39 10.28
N LYS A 34 -19.01 13.13 10.55
CA LYS A 34 -18.62 12.15 9.51
C LYS A 34 -19.77 11.66 8.64
N ILE A 35 -21.03 11.86 9.02
CA ILE A 35 -22.18 11.50 8.18
C ILE A 35 -22.86 12.72 7.55
N MET A 36 -22.48 13.94 7.95
CA MET A 36 -23.00 15.20 7.41
C MET A 36 -23.10 15.20 5.87
N SER A 37 -24.29 15.49 5.35
CA SER A 37 -24.59 15.50 3.91
C SER A 37 -24.09 16.80 3.25
N SER A 38 -24.06 16.81 1.92
CA SER A 38 -23.75 18.04 1.18
C SER A 38 -24.78 19.15 1.41
N GLU A 39 -26.05 18.78 1.61
CA GLU A 39 -27.16 19.71 1.87
C GLU A 39 -27.00 20.39 3.23
N GLU A 40 -26.61 19.63 4.26
CA GLU A 40 -26.31 20.17 5.59
C GLU A 40 -25.11 21.12 5.56
N MET A 41 -24.09 20.82 4.75
CA MET A 41 -22.98 21.74 4.53
C MET A 41 -23.41 23.03 3.81
N ASP A 42 -24.44 22.98 2.96
CA ASP A 42 -25.04 24.16 2.33
C ASP A 42 -25.83 25.01 3.32
N LEU A 43 -26.60 24.37 4.22
CA LEU A 43 -27.31 25.04 5.32
C LEU A 43 -26.33 25.75 6.28
N LEU A 44 -25.16 25.15 6.49
CA LEU A 44 -24.08 25.76 7.26
C LEU A 44 -23.34 26.89 6.51
N HIS A 45 -23.74 27.22 5.28
CA HIS A 45 -23.11 28.23 4.42
C HIS A 45 -21.61 27.99 4.23
N MET A 46 -21.20 26.73 4.15
CA MET A 46 -19.79 26.40 3.91
C MET A 46 -19.38 26.79 2.49
N THR A 47 -18.25 27.48 2.38
CA THR A 47 -17.61 27.71 1.08
C THR A 47 -17.16 26.39 0.46
N GLN A 48 -17.01 26.36 -0.87
CA GLN A 48 -16.52 25.15 -1.56
C GLN A 48 -15.15 24.68 -1.05
N GLN A 49 -14.28 25.62 -0.67
CA GLN A 49 -12.98 25.29 -0.11
C GLN A 49 -13.10 24.64 1.27
N GLN A 50 -14.01 25.14 2.13
CA GLN A 50 -14.31 24.55 3.43
C GLN A 50 -14.92 23.16 3.28
N LYS A 51 -15.89 22.97 2.38
CA LYS A 51 -16.45 21.64 2.10
C LYS A 51 -15.38 20.63 1.69
N ARG A 52 -14.47 21.01 0.79
CA ARG A 52 -13.35 20.15 0.38
C ARG A 52 -12.45 19.79 1.56
N GLN A 53 -12.10 20.74 2.42
CA GLN A 53 -11.31 20.46 3.63
C GLN A 53 -12.06 19.59 4.64
N PHE A 54 -13.36 19.81 4.80
CA PHE A 54 -14.20 19.04 5.72
C PHE A 54 -14.29 17.58 5.29
N ILE A 55 -14.53 17.36 3.99
CA ILE A 55 -14.49 16.05 3.36
C ILE A 55 -13.10 15.43 3.52
N ARG A 56 -12.01 16.18 3.31
CA ARG A 56 -10.64 15.68 3.53
C ARG A 56 -10.41 15.25 5.00
N ASN A 57 -10.90 16.03 5.97
CA ASN A 57 -10.79 15.72 7.39
C ASN A 57 -11.62 14.48 7.79
N ARG A 58 -12.76 14.22 7.13
CA ARG A 58 -13.56 12.98 7.30
C ARG A 58 -12.71 11.73 7.11
N PHE A 59 -11.83 11.72 6.11
CA PHE A 59 -10.99 10.58 5.74
C PHE A 59 -9.59 10.61 6.37
N LYS A 60 -9.23 11.63 7.13
CA LYS A 60 -7.88 11.77 7.71
C LYS A 60 -7.49 10.63 8.67
N LYS A 61 -8.46 10.05 9.37
CA LYS A 61 -8.23 8.84 10.18
C LYS A 61 -8.00 7.60 9.29
N ASP A 62 -8.68 7.55 8.16
CA ASP A 62 -8.55 6.46 7.19
C ASP A 62 -7.22 6.58 6.44
N ALA A 63 -6.67 7.79 6.26
CA ALA A 63 -5.33 8.00 5.71
C ALA A 63 -4.24 7.27 6.50
N ILE A 64 -4.30 7.29 7.85
CA ILE A 64 -3.38 6.50 8.69
C ILE A 64 -3.58 5.00 8.43
N GLY A 65 -4.83 4.55 8.35
CA GLY A 65 -5.16 3.15 8.03
C GLY A 65 -4.65 2.73 6.64
N ILE A 66 -4.79 3.59 5.64
CA ILE A 66 -4.30 3.40 4.27
C ILE A 66 -2.78 3.27 4.29
N ARG A 67 -2.06 4.21 4.93
CA ARG A 67 -0.59 4.16 5.03
C ARG A 67 -0.10 2.90 5.73
N SER A 68 -0.68 2.51 6.87
CA SER A 68 -0.31 1.25 7.52
C SER A 68 -0.57 0.05 6.61
N TYR A 69 -1.74 -0.01 5.98
CA TYR A 69 -2.15 -1.13 5.12
C TYR A 69 -1.25 -1.31 3.89
N VAL A 70 -0.90 -0.22 3.22
CA VAL A 70 -0.01 -0.25 2.05
C VAL A 70 1.45 -0.41 2.45
N HIS A 71 1.87 0.06 3.63
CA HIS A 71 3.20 -0.17 4.18
C HIS A 71 3.44 -1.67 4.40
N ASP A 72 2.52 -2.36 5.07
CA ASP A 72 2.63 -3.80 5.37
C ASP A 72 2.69 -4.69 4.12
N ARG A 73 2.33 -4.14 2.95
CA ARG A 73 2.34 -4.82 1.65
C ARG A 73 3.45 -4.36 0.72
N SER A 74 4.34 -3.50 1.19
CA SER A 74 5.38 -2.85 0.39
C SER A 74 4.80 -2.10 -0.83
N LEU A 75 3.75 -1.30 -0.59
CA LEU A 75 2.98 -0.56 -1.59
C LEU A 75 2.93 0.96 -1.30
N MET A 76 3.83 1.49 -0.48
CA MET A 76 3.82 2.91 -0.09
C MET A 76 3.87 3.91 -1.25
N GLN A 77 4.40 3.49 -2.40
CA GLN A 77 4.38 4.27 -3.64
C GLN A 77 2.97 4.69 -4.12
N TYR A 78 1.90 4.06 -3.61
CA TYR A 78 0.52 4.40 -3.96
C TYR A 78 -0.19 5.22 -2.87
N ALA A 79 0.45 5.45 -1.71
CA ALA A 79 -0.19 6.04 -0.54
C ALA A 79 -0.82 7.41 -0.83
N ASP A 80 -0.05 8.32 -1.41
CA ASP A 80 -0.52 9.69 -1.64
C ASP A 80 -1.72 9.72 -2.61
N LYS A 81 -1.68 8.96 -3.72
CA LYS A 81 -2.80 8.86 -4.66
C LYS A 81 -4.06 8.27 -3.99
N MET A 82 -3.89 7.30 -3.09
CA MET A 82 -5.00 6.67 -2.36
C MET A 82 -5.61 7.57 -1.29
N GLU A 83 -4.80 8.40 -0.63
CA GLU A 83 -5.28 9.42 0.31
C GLU A 83 -6.03 10.54 -0.39
N ASP A 84 -5.53 10.98 -1.55
CA ASP A 84 -6.13 12.09 -2.29
C ASP A 84 -7.44 11.72 -3.00
N CYS A 85 -7.70 10.43 -3.26
CA CYS A 85 -8.96 10.01 -3.85
C CYS A 85 -10.15 10.09 -2.88
N GLY A 86 -9.91 10.36 -1.59
CA GLY A 86 -10.96 10.56 -0.59
C GLY A 86 -11.83 9.34 -0.30
N LYS A 87 -11.37 8.14 -0.65
CA LYS A 87 -12.02 6.88 -0.26
C LYS A 87 -11.43 6.36 1.04
N ASN A 88 -12.24 5.75 1.89
CA ASN A 88 -11.72 5.07 3.07
C ASN A 88 -11.07 3.72 2.71
N LEU A 89 -10.31 3.14 3.65
CA LEU A 89 -9.59 1.88 3.39
C LEU A 89 -10.53 0.73 2.97
N SER A 90 -11.70 0.60 3.60
CA SER A 90 -12.67 -0.45 3.28
C SER A 90 -13.20 -0.31 1.85
N GLU A 91 -13.50 0.91 1.42
CA GLU A 91 -13.90 1.20 0.04
C GLU A 91 -12.79 0.86 -0.94
N LEU A 92 -11.54 1.23 -0.63
CA LEU A 92 -10.38 0.94 -1.47
C LEU A 92 -10.13 -0.56 -1.64
N ILE A 93 -10.23 -1.35 -0.56
CA ILE A 93 -10.03 -2.81 -0.58
C ILE A 93 -11.12 -3.52 -1.40
N ASN A 94 -12.31 -2.92 -1.50
CA ASN A 94 -13.44 -3.47 -2.26
C ASN A 94 -13.48 -3.00 -3.73
N LEU A 95 -12.53 -2.20 -4.19
CA LEU A 95 -12.43 -1.82 -5.60
C LEU A 95 -12.09 -3.02 -6.49
N SER A 96 -12.57 -2.98 -7.72
CA SER A 96 -12.22 -4.01 -8.71
C SER A 96 -10.72 -3.93 -9.04
N THR A 97 -10.16 -5.06 -9.49
CA THR A 97 -8.75 -5.08 -9.96
C THR A 97 -8.52 -4.12 -11.12
N THR A 98 -9.56 -3.88 -11.93
CA THR A 98 -9.55 -2.94 -13.03
C THR A 98 -9.47 -1.51 -12.52
N ASP A 99 -10.31 -1.14 -11.54
CA ASP A 99 -10.28 0.19 -10.91
C ASP A 99 -8.94 0.49 -10.24
N LEU A 100 -8.36 -0.51 -9.57
CA LEU A 100 -7.04 -0.38 -8.94
C LEU A 100 -5.95 -0.10 -9.99
N SER A 101 -6.04 -0.74 -11.15
CA SER A 101 -5.10 -0.52 -12.26
C SER A 101 -5.32 0.82 -12.96
N THR A 102 -6.57 1.25 -13.17
CA THR A 102 -6.87 2.46 -13.95
C THR A 102 -6.77 3.73 -13.12
N GLN A 103 -7.26 3.73 -11.87
CA GLN A 103 -7.29 4.92 -11.01
C GLN A 103 -5.95 5.16 -10.30
N PHE A 104 -5.21 4.10 -9.98
CA PHE A 104 -3.96 4.20 -9.19
C PHE A 104 -2.72 3.69 -9.93
N GLU A 105 -2.85 3.30 -11.20
CA GLU A 105 -1.75 2.74 -12.02
C GLU A 105 -1.06 1.54 -11.33
N MET A 106 -1.85 0.74 -10.59
CA MET A 106 -1.31 -0.44 -9.92
C MET A 106 -0.91 -1.50 -10.94
N LYS A 107 0.33 -1.97 -10.84
CA LYS A 107 0.81 -3.13 -11.60
C LYS A 107 0.04 -4.37 -11.15
N ARG A 108 -0.19 -5.33 -12.05
CA ARG A 108 -0.91 -6.59 -11.76
C ARG A 108 -0.45 -7.29 -10.47
N GLY A 109 0.86 -7.41 -10.25
CA GLY A 109 1.42 -8.01 -9.04
C GLY A 109 1.17 -7.16 -7.77
N HIS A 110 1.11 -5.85 -7.90
CA HIS A 110 0.80 -4.93 -6.80
C HIS A 110 -0.69 -5.01 -6.46
N THR A 111 -1.57 -5.05 -7.45
CA THR A 111 -3.01 -5.31 -7.28
C THR A 111 -3.25 -6.61 -6.53
N ALA A 112 -2.56 -7.69 -6.91
CA ALA A 112 -2.68 -8.99 -6.24
C ALA A 112 -2.27 -8.91 -4.76
N ARG A 113 -1.17 -8.20 -4.43
CA ARG A 113 -0.76 -7.99 -3.03
C ARG A 113 -1.75 -7.10 -2.27
N PHE A 114 -2.27 -6.08 -2.93
CA PHE A 114 -3.22 -5.14 -2.35
C PHE A 114 -4.53 -5.84 -1.94
N VAL A 115 -5.13 -6.64 -2.83
CA VAL A 115 -6.39 -7.34 -2.51
C VAL A 115 -6.20 -8.57 -1.62
N ASN A 116 -4.98 -9.10 -1.51
CA ASN A 116 -4.70 -10.25 -0.67
C ASN A 116 -4.89 -9.90 0.81
N ARG A 117 -5.89 -10.52 1.43
CA ARG A 117 -6.25 -10.34 2.84
C ARG A 117 -5.27 -11.01 3.79
N ARG A 118 -4.40 -11.89 3.29
CA ARG A 118 -3.30 -12.46 4.08
C ARG A 118 -2.19 -11.42 4.18
N ILE A 119 -1.78 -11.10 5.41
CA ILE A 119 -0.59 -10.27 5.66
C ILE A 119 0.55 -10.90 4.88
N SER A 120 1.24 -10.09 4.08
CA SER A 120 2.40 -10.54 3.32
C SER A 120 3.52 -10.76 4.32
N ASP A 121 3.58 -11.95 4.91
CA ASP A 121 4.78 -12.42 5.58
C ASP A 121 5.92 -12.29 4.56
N ASP A 122 7.04 -11.69 4.95
CA ASP A 122 8.17 -11.26 4.10
C ASP A 122 8.98 -12.46 3.52
N SER A 123 8.28 -13.50 3.07
CA SER A 123 8.81 -14.74 2.50
C SER A 123 9.42 -14.52 1.10
N PHE A 124 9.27 -13.33 0.51
CA PHE A 124 9.88 -13.00 -0.79
C PHE A 124 11.42 -12.91 -0.75
N LYS A 125 12.07 -13.01 0.42
CA LYS A 125 13.54 -13.08 0.50
C LYS A 125 14.13 -14.48 0.37
N LEU A 126 13.35 -15.56 0.41
CA LEU A 126 13.92 -16.93 0.34
C LEU A 126 13.98 -17.54 -1.06
N HIS A 127 13.25 -17.02 -2.06
CA HIS A 127 13.31 -17.57 -3.42
C HIS A 127 14.49 -17.06 -4.25
N ALA A 128 15.11 -15.93 -3.90
CA ALA A 128 16.25 -15.40 -4.64
C ALA A 128 17.56 -16.20 -4.44
N LEU A 129 17.64 -17.04 -3.39
CA LEU A 129 18.82 -17.89 -3.15
C LEU A 129 18.72 -19.29 -3.78
N ALA A 130 17.54 -19.71 -4.24
CA ALA A 130 17.35 -21.02 -4.86
C ALA A 130 17.72 -21.05 -6.36
N ALA A 131 17.79 -19.90 -7.03
CA ALA A 131 17.99 -19.82 -8.48
C ALA A 131 19.46 -19.68 -8.93
N ARG A 132 20.44 -19.66 -8.03
CA ARG A 132 21.86 -19.41 -8.38
C ARG A 132 22.81 -20.61 -8.24
N ARG A 133 22.30 -21.85 -8.19
CA ARG A 133 23.13 -23.08 -8.13
C ARG A 133 22.85 -24.10 -9.23
N LYS A 134 22.64 -23.66 -10.47
CA LYS A 134 22.68 -24.57 -11.64
C LYS A 134 23.35 -23.90 -12.84
N SER A 135 24.67 -23.78 -12.80
CA SER A 135 25.52 -23.67 -14.00
C SER A 135 27.01 -23.88 -13.66
N SER A 136 27.41 -25.13 -13.44
CA SER A 136 28.73 -25.68 -13.76
C SER A 136 28.81 -27.14 -13.28
N ILE A 137 28.20 -28.05 -14.03
CA ILE A 137 28.76 -29.40 -14.18
C ILE A 137 29.28 -29.40 -15.61
N MET A 138 30.50 -28.91 -15.78
CA MET A 138 31.28 -29.29 -16.96
C MET A 138 31.74 -30.72 -16.74
N MET A 139 31.37 -31.56 -17.69
CA MET A 139 31.79 -32.94 -17.82
C MET A 139 33.31 -32.99 -17.87
N HIS A 140 33.99 -33.48 -16.84
CA HIS A 140 35.35 -33.96 -17.00
C HIS A 140 35.26 -35.37 -17.60
N ARG A 141 35.24 -35.43 -18.94
CA ARG A 141 35.55 -36.66 -19.68
C ARG A 141 37.07 -36.79 -19.66
N ASP A 142 37.58 -37.61 -18.76
CA ASP A 142 38.93 -38.16 -18.86
C ASP A 142 38.92 -39.26 -19.92
N ASP A 143 39.53 -38.99 -21.06
CA ASP A 143 39.86 -39.97 -22.08
C ASP A 143 41.15 -39.52 -22.76
N SER A 144 42.29 -40.09 -22.38
CA SER A 144 43.50 -40.18 -23.23
C SER A 144 44.57 -41.13 -22.66
N ILE A 145 44.54 -42.38 -23.16
CA ILE A 145 45.65 -43.23 -23.66
C ILE A 145 46.77 -43.69 -22.69
N PRO A 146 46.99 -45.02 -22.52
CA PRO A 146 48.21 -45.56 -21.92
C PRO A 146 49.33 -45.69 -22.97
N LYS A 147 50.52 -45.15 -22.67
CA LYS A 147 51.77 -45.44 -23.40
C LYS A 147 52.90 -45.68 -22.40
N SER A 148 53.09 -46.93 -21.98
CA SER A 148 54.38 -47.38 -21.46
C SER A 148 55.12 -48.12 -22.57
N PHE A 149 56.17 -47.49 -23.08
CA PHE A 149 57.14 -48.13 -23.96
C PHE A 149 57.95 -49.15 -23.15
N GLY A 150 57.78 -50.43 -23.45
CA GLY A 150 58.66 -51.49 -22.97
C GLY A 150 59.43 -52.06 -24.15
N SER A 151 60.70 -51.67 -24.30
CA SER A 151 61.67 -52.32 -25.18
C SER A 151 63.08 -52.17 -24.60
N ASN A 152 63.69 -53.31 -24.22
CA ASN A 152 65.11 -53.68 -24.35
C ASN A 152 65.19 -55.16 -23.90
N SER A 153 65.23 -56.14 -24.81
CA SER A 153 66.44 -56.82 -25.33
C SER A 153 67.38 -57.32 -24.21
N SER A 154 67.79 -58.58 -24.12
CA SER A 154 68.36 -59.40 -25.20
C SER A 154 68.31 -60.90 -24.89
N ASN A 155 68.33 -61.69 -25.96
CA ASN A 155 68.51 -63.13 -26.04
C ASN A 155 70.03 -63.46 -26.04
N SER A 156 70.44 -64.51 -25.30
CA SER A 156 71.49 -65.50 -25.63
C SER A 156 71.83 -66.35 -24.41
#